data_AF-A0ABD0R4R5-F1
#
_entry.id   AF-A0ABD0R4R5-F1
#
_cell.length_a   1.000
_cell.length_b   1.000
_cell.length_c   1.000
_cell.angle_alpha   90.00
_cell.angle_beta   90.00
_cell.angle_gamma   90.00
#
_symmetry.space_group_name_H-M   'P 1'
#
loop_
_entity.id
_entity.type
_entity.pdbx_description
1 polymer ?
#
loop_
_entity_poly.entity_id
_entity_poly.type
_entity_poly.pdbx_seq_one_letter_code
_entity_poly.pdbx_strand_id
1 'polypeptide(L)'
;MYDNIAALRFDTGMNGEMVASAMVSAEGEVMELKQSVPAEGRVEDWMTGVLLEMRRTNRLITKEAIYYYSHRKTRVDWMLDYQGMVVLAANQVWWTWEVEDVFKRMSQGEKQALKQYAKRMHQQIDDLVRRITQPLKKNNRRKINTVLIIDVHARDIVDTFVRD
;
A
#
# COMPACT_ATOMS: atom_id res chain seq x y z
N MET A 1 -2.61 3.69 19.66
CA MET A 1 -1.69 2.65 19.12
C MET A 1 -2.40 1.65 18.21
N TYR A 2 -3.70 1.43 18.38
CA TYR A 2 -4.54 0.60 17.51
C TYR A 2 -5.60 1.45 16.77
N ASP A 3 -5.22 2.67 16.38
CA ASP A 3 -6.19 3.74 16.10
C ASP A 3 -7.13 3.43 14.92
N ASN A 4 -6.74 2.52 14.02
CA ASN A 4 -7.60 2.01 12.96
C ASN A 4 -7.80 0.48 13.00
N ILE A 5 -7.64 -0.17 14.15
CA ILE A 5 -7.94 -1.60 14.30
C ILE A 5 -9.30 -1.72 14.99
N ALA A 6 -10.27 -2.32 14.29
CA ALA A 6 -11.61 -2.54 14.79
C ALA A 6 -11.76 -3.89 15.49
N ALA A 7 -11.06 -4.93 15.03
CA ALA A 7 -11.14 -6.26 15.61
C ALA A 7 -9.86 -7.08 15.42
N LEU A 8 -9.68 -8.07 16.29
CA LEU A 8 -8.74 -9.18 16.10
C LEU A 8 -9.53 -10.41 15.63
N ARG A 9 -8.96 -11.18 14.72
CA ARG A 9 -9.45 -12.52 14.39
C ARG A 9 -8.72 -13.53 15.28
N PHE A 10 -9.50 -14.37 15.94
CA PHE A 10 -8.98 -15.47 16.74
C PHE A 10 -9.28 -16.80 16.06
N ASP A 11 -8.30 -17.67 16.03
CA ASP A 11 -8.39 -19.03 15.50
C ASP A 11 -7.87 -20.03 16.55
N THR A 12 -8.10 -21.32 16.31
CA THR A 12 -7.52 -22.41 17.13
C THR A 12 -6.10 -22.69 16.66
N GLY A 13 -5.14 -22.54 17.57
CA GLY A 13 -3.73 -22.87 17.39
C GLY A 13 -3.47 -24.37 17.31
N MET A 14 -2.22 -24.74 17.06
CA MET A 14 -1.84 -26.15 16.82
C MET A 14 -2.03 -27.04 18.04
N ASN A 15 -1.96 -26.48 19.25
CA ASN A 15 -2.13 -27.21 20.51
C ASN A 15 -3.54 -27.02 21.10
N GLY A 16 -4.48 -26.45 20.32
CA GLY A 16 -5.85 -26.17 20.76
C GLY A 16 -6.03 -24.84 21.48
N GLU A 17 -4.95 -24.07 21.65
CA GLU A 17 -4.97 -22.75 22.27
C GLU A 17 -5.66 -21.70 21.37
N MET A 18 -6.23 -20.65 21.97
CA MET A 18 -6.76 -19.53 21.20
C MET A 18 -5.61 -18.63 20.76
N VAL A 19 -5.48 -18.37 19.46
CA VAL A 19 -4.43 -17.49 18.91
C VAL A 19 -5.05 -16.32 18.15
N ALA A 20 -4.52 -15.12 18.33
CA ALA A 20 -4.80 -14.00 17.43
C ALA A 20 -4.03 -14.22 16.12
N SER A 21 -4.75 -14.36 15.02
CA SER A 21 -4.19 -14.70 13.69
C SER A 21 -4.20 -13.54 12.71
N ALA A 22 -5.13 -12.60 12.87
CA ALA A 22 -5.25 -11.45 11.98
C ALA A 22 -5.80 -10.21 12.69
N MET A 23 -5.60 -9.07 12.06
CA MET A 23 -6.16 -7.79 12.48
C MET A 23 -7.09 -7.25 11.40
N VAL A 24 -8.22 -6.68 11.82
CA VAL A 24 -9.25 -6.14 10.91
C VAL A 24 -9.38 -4.64 11.13
N SER A 25 -9.22 -3.85 10.07
CA SER A 25 -9.37 -2.40 10.14
C SER A 25 -10.83 -1.96 10.25
N ALA A 26 -11.09 -0.68 10.57
CA ALA A 26 -12.46 -0.14 10.59
C ALA A 26 -13.12 -0.17 9.20
N GLU A 27 -12.34 -0.13 8.13
CA GLU A 27 -12.81 -0.30 6.76
C GLU A 27 -13.05 -1.78 6.41
N GLY A 28 -12.64 -2.73 7.25
CA GLY A 28 -12.74 -4.16 6.99
C GLY A 28 -11.60 -4.71 6.13
N GLU A 29 -10.44 -4.03 6.06
CA GLU A 29 -9.23 -4.66 5.52
C GLU A 29 -8.64 -5.62 6.54
N VAL A 30 -8.23 -6.80 6.08
CA VAL A 30 -7.65 -7.84 6.94
C VAL A 30 -6.14 -7.88 6.73
N MET A 31 -5.38 -7.83 7.81
CA MET A 31 -3.95 -8.08 7.84
C MET A 31 -3.69 -9.37 8.61
N GLU A 32 -3.36 -10.43 7.87
CA GLU A 32 -2.93 -11.71 8.44
C GLU A 32 -1.57 -11.53 9.13
N LEU A 33 -1.45 -11.93 10.39
CA LEU A 33 -0.18 -11.92 11.12
C LEU A 33 0.71 -13.02 10.57
N LYS A 34 2.00 -12.71 10.38
CA LYS A 34 2.98 -13.70 9.89
C LYS A 34 3.27 -14.77 10.94
N GLN A 35 3.07 -14.44 12.21
CA GLN A 35 3.08 -15.38 13.33
C GLN A 35 1.83 -15.13 14.16
N SER A 36 1.01 -16.16 14.39
CA SER A 36 -0.13 -16.04 15.30
C SER A 36 0.36 -15.87 16.74
N VAL A 37 -0.36 -15.08 17.54
CA VAL A 37 0.00 -14.79 18.94
C VAL A 37 -0.96 -15.50 19.88
N PRO A 38 -0.50 -16.39 20.77
CA PRO A 38 -1.36 -17.01 21.78
C PRO A 38 -2.02 -15.98 22.69
N ALA A 39 -3.34 -16.06 22.83
CA ALA A 39 -4.14 -15.19 23.68
C ALA A 39 -4.32 -15.80 25.09
N GLU A 40 -3.22 -16.20 25.71
CA GLU A 40 -3.20 -16.88 27.01
C GLU A 40 -2.54 -16.03 28.09
N GLY A 41 -2.95 -16.23 29.35
CA GLY A 41 -2.39 -15.51 30.50
C GLY A 41 -2.89 -14.07 30.61
N ARG A 42 -2.03 -13.16 31.09
CA ARG A 42 -2.42 -11.76 31.33
C ARG A 42 -2.65 -11.05 30.01
N VAL A 43 -3.76 -10.30 29.94
CA VAL A 43 -4.15 -9.56 28.72
C VAL A 43 -3.07 -8.60 28.24
N GLU A 44 -2.38 -7.92 29.16
CA GLU A 44 -1.30 -6.98 28.84
C GLU A 44 -0.14 -7.64 28.09
N ASP A 45 0.18 -8.88 28.45
CA ASP A 45 1.32 -9.61 27.90
C ASP A 45 1.03 -10.03 26.45
N TRP A 46 -0.09 -10.72 26.22
CA TRP A 46 -0.41 -11.18 24.88
C TRP A 46 -0.86 -10.04 23.95
N MET A 47 -1.50 -8.98 24.45
CA MET A 47 -1.79 -7.78 23.65
C MET A 47 -0.51 -7.03 23.25
N THR A 48 0.51 -7.06 24.11
CA THR A 48 1.85 -6.55 23.74
C THR A 48 2.48 -7.44 22.67
N GLY A 49 2.31 -8.76 22.76
CA GLY A 49 2.70 -9.70 21.71
C GLY A 49 2.05 -9.37 20.35
N VAL A 50 0.73 -9.18 20.34
CA VAL A 50 -0.04 -8.78 19.15
C VAL A 50 0.48 -7.47 18.57
N LEU A 51 0.76 -6.47 19.41
CA LEU A 51 1.31 -5.19 18.99
C LEU A 51 2.66 -5.34 18.28
N LEU A 52 3.57 -6.13 18.87
CA LEU A 52 4.91 -6.34 18.30
C LEU A 52 4.81 -7.06 16.96
N GLU A 53 3.95 -8.07 16.88
CA GLU A 53 3.78 -8.84 15.65
C GLU A 53 3.04 -8.04 14.56
N MET A 54 2.07 -7.20 14.93
CA MET A 54 1.46 -6.21 14.03
C MET A 54 2.54 -5.35 13.37
N ARG A 55 3.45 -4.77 14.16
CA ARG A 55 4.52 -3.91 13.64
C ARG A 55 5.47 -4.68 12.72
N ARG A 56 5.82 -5.90 13.09
CA ARG A 56 6.71 -6.77 12.30
C ARG A 56 6.08 -7.16 10.97
N THR A 57 4.85 -7.66 11.02
CA THR A 57 4.05 -8.03 9.85
C THR A 57 3.86 -6.83 8.92
N ASN A 58 3.42 -5.68 9.45
CA ASN A 58 3.21 -4.48 8.64
C ASN A 58 4.50 -3.99 7.95
N ARG A 59 5.64 -4.03 8.65
CA ARG A 59 6.95 -3.71 8.08
C ARG A 59 7.32 -4.67 6.95
N LEU A 60 7.07 -5.97 7.12
CA LEU A 60 7.36 -6.97 6.10
C LEU A 60 6.50 -6.76 4.86
N ILE A 61 5.16 -6.69 5.01
CA ILE A 61 4.26 -6.56 3.86
C ILE A 61 4.48 -5.23 3.11
N THR A 62 4.90 -4.16 3.81
CA THR A 62 5.25 -2.89 3.16
C THR A 62 6.52 -3.03 2.32
N LYS A 63 7.55 -3.73 2.83
CA LYS A 63 8.73 -4.05 2.04
C LYS A 63 8.41 -4.94 0.84
N GLU A 64 7.56 -5.95 1.03
CA GLU A 64 7.09 -6.82 -0.06
C GLU A 64 6.35 -6.01 -1.12
N ALA A 65 5.44 -5.13 -0.73
CA ALA A 65 4.70 -4.26 -1.64
C ALA A 65 5.64 -3.38 -2.47
N ILE A 66 6.62 -2.72 -1.84
CA ILE A 66 7.63 -1.91 -2.54
C ILE A 66 8.43 -2.78 -3.52
N TYR A 67 8.89 -3.95 -3.08
CA TYR A 67 9.72 -4.84 -3.90
C TYR A 67 8.98 -5.37 -5.13
N TYR A 68 7.70 -5.76 -4.99
CA TYR A 68 6.91 -6.35 -6.05
C TYR A 68 6.16 -5.33 -6.92
N TYR A 69 6.36 -4.04 -6.70
CA TYR A 69 5.72 -2.97 -7.46
C TYR A 69 5.93 -3.14 -8.97
N SER A 70 4.83 -3.27 -9.71
CA SER A 70 4.80 -3.45 -11.16
C SER A 70 5.70 -4.59 -11.71
N HIS A 71 6.03 -5.59 -10.89
CA HIS A 71 6.98 -6.64 -11.27
C HIS A 71 6.39 -7.69 -12.23
N ARG A 72 5.27 -8.33 -11.84
CA ARG A 72 4.58 -9.38 -12.63
C ARG A 72 3.15 -9.03 -13.02
N LYS A 73 2.61 -7.96 -12.44
CA LYS A 73 1.23 -7.50 -12.63
C LYS A 73 1.26 -6.03 -13.03
N THR A 74 0.16 -5.56 -13.63
CA THR A 74 -0.05 -4.13 -13.82
C THR A 74 0.01 -3.43 -12.46
N ARG A 75 0.37 -2.13 -12.46
CA ARG A 75 0.38 -1.33 -11.22
C ARG A 75 -0.98 -1.44 -10.51
N VAL A 76 -2.08 -1.35 -11.25
CA VAL A 76 -3.44 -1.42 -10.69
C VAL A 76 -3.75 -2.78 -10.07
N ASP A 77 -3.40 -3.88 -10.73
CA ASP A 77 -3.65 -5.23 -10.20
C ASP A 77 -2.78 -5.54 -8.98
N TRP A 78 -1.53 -5.05 -8.97
CA TRP A 78 -0.66 -5.12 -7.79
C TRP A 78 -1.29 -4.41 -6.57
N MET A 79 -2.00 -3.29 -6.76
CA MET A 79 -2.69 -2.60 -5.64
C MET A 79 -3.77 -3.46 -4.98
N LEU A 80 -4.30 -4.46 -5.70
CA LEU A 80 -5.34 -5.34 -5.16
C LEU A 80 -4.77 -6.45 -4.26
N ASP A 81 -3.45 -6.66 -4.29
CA ASP A 81 -2.77 -7.68 -3.49
C ASP A 81 -2.47 -7.21 -2.05
N TYR A 82 -2.48 -5.90 -1.80
CA TYR A 82 -2.05 -5.29 -0.53
C TYR A 82 -3.12 -4.38 0.07
N GLN A 83 -3.05 -4.14 1.39
CA GLN A 83 -3.94 -3.22 2.11
C GLN A 83 -3.75 -1.77 1.61
N GLY A 84 -4.80 -0.95 1.69
CA GLY A 84 -4.80 0.39 1.11
C GLY A 84 -3.66 1.26 1.62
N MET A 85 -3.43 1.29 2.93
CA MET A 85 -2.33 2.09 3.51
C MET A 85 -0.94 1.60 3.07
N VAL A 86 -0.78 0.29 2.87
CA VAL A 86 0.46 -0.32 2.37
C VAL A 86 0.71 0.11 0.92
N VAL A 87 -0.35 0.08 0.08
CA VAL A 87 -0.29 0.56 -1.31
C VAL A 87 0.06 2.05 -1.37
N LEU A 88 -0.57 2.88 -0.55
CA LEU A 88 -0.30 4.33 -0.54
C LEU A 88 1.15 4.61 -0.16
N ALA A 89 1.68 3.95 0.88
CA ALA A 89 3.07 4.10 1.28
C ALA A 89 4.04 3.64 0.18
N ALA A 90 3.80 2.48 -0.43
CA ALA A 90 4.64 1.97 -1.52
C ALA A 90 4.59 2.88 -2.76
N ASN A 91 3.42 3.42 -3.11
CA ASN A 91 3.29 4.39 -4.21
C ASN A 91 4.12 5.65 -3.95
N GLN A 92 4.14 6.17 -2.72
CA GLN A 92 4.94 7.34 -2.37
C GLN A 92 6.44 7.06 -2.53
N VAL A 93 6.92 5.90 -2.07
CA VAL A 93 8.32 5.48 -2.25
C VAL A 93 8.70 5.46 -3.73
N TRP A 94 7.87 4.85 -4.56
CA TRP A 94 8.14 4.76 -6.00
C TRP A 94 8.04 6.10 -6.71
N TRP A 95 7.05 6.93 -6.38
CA TRP A 95 6.95 8.27 -6.95
C TRP A 95 8.19 9.12 -6.62
N THR A 96 8.63 9.12 -5.36
CA THR A 96 9.86 9.85 -4.96
C THR A 96 11.07 9.36 -5.76
N TRP A 97 11.29 8.05 -5.82
CA TRP A 97 12.42 7.49 -6.56
C TRP A 97 12.35 7.81 -8.06
N GLU A 98 11.18 7.68 -8.68
CA GLU A 98 10.98 7.96 -10.10
C GLU A 98 11.24 9.44 -10.44
N VAL A 99 10.81 10.37 -9.58
CA VAL A 99 11.08 11.80 -9.74
C VAL A 99 12.57 12.09 -9.61
N GLU A 100 13.25 11.52 -8.60
CA GLU A 100 14.70 11.67 -8.44
C GLU A 100 15.49 11.13 -9.65
N ASP A 101 15.09 9.96 -10.18
CA ASP A 101 15.70 9.38 -11.38
C ASP A 101 15.52 10.28 -12.60
N VAL A 102 14.34 10.87 -12.78
CA VAL A 102 14.05 11.81 -13.86
C VAL A 102 14.97 13.03 -13.79
N PHE A 103 15.14 13.64 -12.62
CA PHE A 103 16.05 14.77 -12.45
C PHE A 103 17.51 14.38 -12.70
N LYS A 104 17.92 13.19 -12.26
CA LYS A 104 19.25 12.66 -12.54
C LYS A 104 19.48 12.50 -14.04
N ARG A 105 18.54 11.90 -14.78
CA ARG A 105 18.62 11.72 -16.23
C ARG A 105 18.65 13.07 -16.98
N MET A 106 17.88 14.05 -16.52
CA MET A 106 17.96 15.41 -17.05
C MET A 106 19.36 16.02 -16.89
N SER A 107 19.98 15.86 -15.72
CA SER A 107 21.36 16.34 -15.47
C SER A 107 22.40 15.66 -16.37
N GLN A 108 22.10 14.45 -16.87
CA GLN A 108 22.93 13.70 -17.80
C GLN A 108 22.65 14.04 -19.27
N GLY A 109 21.74 14.96 -19.55
CA GLY A 109 21.44 15.48 -20.89
C GLY A 109 20.12 15.00 -21.50
N GLU A 110 19.35 14.14 -20.83
CA GLU A 110 18.02 13.71 -21.30
C GLU A 110 16.95 14.80 -21.06
N LYS A 111 16.99 15.89 -21.84
CA LYS A 111 16.12 17.06 -21.68
C LYS A 111 14.61 16.77 -21.71
N GLN A 112 14.20 15.64 -22.28
CA GLN A 112 12.79 15.25 -22.40
C GLN A 112 12.33 14.27 -21.30
N ALA A 113 13.20 13.87 -20.37
CA ALA A 113 12.88 12.85 -19.36
C ALA A 113 11.66 13.24 -18.52
N LEU A 114 11.56 14.50 -18.09
CA LEU A 114 10.43 14.98 -17.29
C LEU A 114 9.11 14.98 -18.07
N LYS A 115 9.11 15.43 -19.32
CA LYS A 115 7.92 15.40 -20.19
C LYS A 115 7.44 13.99 -20.48
N GLN A 116 8.38 13.05 -20.67
CA GLN A 116 8.06 11.63 -20.83
C GLN A 116 7.47 11.04 -19.55
N TYR A 117 8.02 11.41 -18.39
CA TYR A 117 7.48 10.98 -17.11
C TYR A 117 6.09 11.52 -16.83
N ALA A 118 5.84 12.81 -17.09
CA ALA A 118 4.51 13.40 -16.99
C ALA A 118 3.48 12.65 -17.85
N LYS A 119 3.84 12.29 -19.09
CA LYS A 119 2.98 11.46 -19.95
C LYS A 119 2.70 10.07 -19.34
N ARG A 120 3.70 9.45 -18.70
CA ARG A 120 3.52 8.17 -17.98
C ARG A 120 2.56 8.32 -16.80
N MET A 121 2.66 9.39 -16.02
CA MET A 121 1.75 9.65 -14.90
C MET A 121 0.30 9.81 -15.37
N HIS A 122 0.07 10.52 -16.47
CA HIS A 122 -1.25 10.62 -17.09
C HIS A 122 -1.80 9.24 -17.48
N GLN A 123 -0.99 8.39 -18.10
CA GLN A 123 -1.41 7.02 -18.45
C GLN A 123 -1.75 6.20 -17.20
N GLN A 124 -0.97 6.31 -16.13
CA GLN A 124 -1.25 5.61 -14.86
C GLN A 124 -2.58 6.08 -14.24
N ILE A 125 -2.90 7.37 -14.33
CA ILE A 125 -4.20 7.93 -13.90
C ILE A 125 -5.33 7.36 -14.77
N ASP A 126 -5.17 7.32 -16.09
CA ASP A 126 -6.17 6.76 -17.00
C ASP A 126 -6.46 5.29 -16.69
N ASP A 127 -5.43 4.50 -16.35
CA ASP A 127 -5.58 3.11 -15.99
C ASP A 127 -6.36 2.93 -14.67
N LEU A 128 -6.14 3.82 -13.68
CA LEU A 128 -6.92 3.83 -12.44
C LEU A 128 -8.39 4.19 -12.71
N VAL A 129 -8.65 5.21 -13.54
CA VAL A 129 -10.01 5.62 -13.93
C VAL A 129 -10.73 4.46 -14.63
N ARG A 130 -10.07 3.81 -15.60
CA ARG A 130 -10.60 2.62 -16.29
C ARG A 130 -10.91 1.48 -15.32
N ARG A 131 -10.10 1.28 -14.28
CA ARG A 131 -10.36 0.22 -13.30
C ARG A 131 -11.58 0.53 -12.42
N ILE A 132 -11.77 1.78 -12.02
CA ILE A 132 -12.88 2.19 -11.15
C ILE A 132 -14.24 1.98 -11.82
N THR A 133 -14.32 2.13 -13.15
CA THR A 133 -15.55 1.92 -13.92
C THR A 133 -15.92 0.43 -14.06
N GLN A 134 -15.00 -0.49 -13.77
CA GLN A 134 -15.26 -1.93 -13.76
C GLN A 134 -15.82 -2.41 -12.42
N PRO A 135 -16.43 -3.61 -12.37
CA PRO A 135 -16.85 -4.23 -11.11
C PRO A 135 -15.71 -4.35 -10.10
N LEU A 136 -15.96 -3.89 -8.88
CA LEU A 136 -15.02 -3.85 -7.76
C LEU A 136 -15.76 -4.05 -6.44
N LYS A 137 -15.13 -4.73 -5.49
CA LYS A 137 -15.55 -4.71 -4.09
C LYS A 137 -15.51 -3.27 -3.56
N LYS A 138 -16.45 -2.92 -2.69
CA LYS A 138 -16.59 -1.55 -2.12
C LYS A 138 -15.27 -1.00 -1.57
N ASN A 139 -14.52 -1.80 -0.81
CA ASN A 139 -13.24 -1.40 -0.23
C ASN A 139 -12.14 -1.21 -1.29
N ASN A 140 -12.07 -2.09 -2.30
CA ASN A 140 -11.11 -1.93 -3.38
C ASN A 140 -11.40 -0.67 -4.21
N ARG A 141 -12.67 -0.34 -4.42
CA ARG A 141 -13.05 0.93 -5.07
C ARG A 141 -12.63 2.14 -4.23
N ARG A 142 -12.87 2.11 -2.91
CA ARG A 142 -12.42 3.19 -2.00
C ARG A 142 -10.89 3.34 -2.05
N LYS A 143 -10.15 2.23 -2.00
CA LYS A 143 -8.68 2.20 -2.11
C LYS A 143 -8.19 2.84 -3.40
N ILE A 144 -8.70 2.41 -4.55
CA ILE A 144 -8.28 2.95 -5.85
C ILE A 144 -8.66 4.44 -5.97
N ASN A 145 -9.83 4.86 -5.46
CA ASN A 145 -10.19 6.28 -5.41
C ASN A 145 -9.20 7.10 -4.57
N THR A 146 -8.77 6.59 -3.42
CA THR A 146 -7.78 7.26 -2.58
C THR A 146 -6.44 7.39 -3.30
N VAL A 147 -5.98 6.33 -3.97
CA VAL A 147 -4.76 6.38 -4.80
C VAL A 147 -4.90 7.40 -5.91
N LEU A 148 -6.04 7.43 -6.62
CA LEU A 148 -6.30 8.37 -7.70
C LEU A 148 -6.18 9.83 -7.23
N ILE A 149 -6.71 10.17 -6.06
CA ILE A 149 -6.61 11.53 -5.50
C ILE A 149 -5.14 11.92 -5.27
N ILE A 150 -4.34 11.01 -4.71
CA ILE A 150 -2.91 11.28 -4.46
C ILE A 150 -2.13 11.38 -5.77
N ASP A 151 -2.39 10.48 -6.73
CA ASP A 151 -1.70 10.46 -8.02
C ASP A 151 -1.99 11.73 -8.84
N VAL A 152 -3.22 12.26 -8.79
CA VAL A 152 -3.58 13.53 -9.42
C VAL A 152 -2.75 14.68 -8.84
N HIS A 153 -2.61 14.73 -7.52
CA HIS A 153 -1.78 15.74 -6.86
C HIS A 153 -0.29 15.60 -7.21
N ALA A 154 0.23 14.37 -7.19
CA ALA A 154 1.60 14.07 -7.56
C ALA A 154 1.91 14.46 -9.01
N ARG A 155 0.96 14.20 -9.94
CA ARG A 155 1.05 14.64 -11.34
C ARG A 155 1.04 16.15 -11.46
N ASP A 156 0.15 16.84 -10.74
CA ASP A 156 0.11 18.31 -10.78
C ASP A 156 1.44 18.96 -10.40
N ILE A 157 2.11 18.42 -9.38
CA ILE A 157 3.47 18.85 -9.00
C ILE A 157 4.45 18.67 -10.16
N VAL A 158 4.47 17.50 -10.80
CA VAL A 158 5.37 17.20 -11.93
C VAL A 158 5.07 18.07 -13.15
N ASP A 159 3.79 18.33 -13.44
CA ASP A 159 3.36 19.17 -14.54
C ASP A 159 3.79 20.64 -14.34
N THR A 160 3.89 21.13 -13.11
CA THR A 160 4.46 22.47 -12.84
C THR A 160 5.89 22.56 -13.35
N PHE A 161 6.74 21.56 -13.08
CA PHE A 161 8.13 21.54 -13.56
C PHE A 161 8.28 21.38 -15.08
N VAL A 162 7.25 20.94 -15.80
CA VAL A 162 7.27 20.82 -17.28
C VAL A 162 6.89 22.12 -17.96
N ARG A 163 6.07 22.96 -17.29
CA ARG A 163 5.57 24.23 -17.84
C ARG A 163 6.60 25.35 -17.72
N ASP A 164 7.52 25.24 -16.76
CA ASP A 164 8.68 26.12 -16.55
C ASP A 164 9.90 25.64 -17.36
#